data_AF-A0A8T3XU13-F1
#
_entry.id   AF-A0A8T3XU13-F1
#
_cell.length_a   1.000
_cell.length_b   1.000
_cell.length_c   1.000
_cell.angle_alpha   90.00
_cell.angle_beta   90.00
_cell.angle_gamma   90.00
#
_symmetry.space_group_name_H-M   'P 1'
#
loop_
_entity.id
_entity.type
_entity.pdbx_description
1 polymer ?
#
loop_
_entity_poly.entity_id
_entity_poly.type
_entity_poly.pdbx_seq_one_letter_code
_entity_poly.pdbx_strand_id
1 'polypeptide(L)'
;LGTTSFSQGGGFFPVKNKDNTSTVLYAPINQTGTYTLMVHSTLFDGKAITESISVSARFTTIIPDDKEPKIILTIPENINKTHVISPQIIDENLDFAKYYLDNKEIQLNSSSNSIDSEFLTTGSHELEIFASDIVGNDATQTFSFNVVSEPSPITVVPSEPVAEQEEQKEDQNIYLVIGIVIGIAIGVTSIFLATKKIRTSPKSEQDL
;
A
#
# COMPACT_ATOMS: atom_id res chain seq x y z
N LEU A 1 15.22 42.45 55.62
CA LEU A 1 15.43 42.02 54.22
C LEU A 1 14.06 41.90 53.58
N GLY A 2 13.77 42.72 52.57
CA GLY A 2 12.45 42.83 51.95
C GLY A 2 12.19 41.70 50.96
N THR A 3 10.92 41.34 50.79
CA THR A 3 10.46 40.37 49.79
C THR A 3 10.46 41.04 48.42
N THR A 4 11.17 40.45 47.46
CA THR A 4 11.12 40.87 46.05
C THR A 4 9.89 40.23 45.39
N SER A 5 9.28 40.95 44.43
CA SER A 5 8.06 40.50 43.73
C SER A 5 8.30 39.38 42.70
N PHE A 6 9.54 38.88 42.58
CA PHE A 6 9.95 37.91 41.58
C PHE A 6 10.17 36.53 42.23
N SER A 7 9.08 35.85 42.58
CA SER A 7 9.00 34.38 42.64
C SER A 7 7.68 33.99 43.30
N GLN A 8 6.64 33.76 42.50
CA GLN A 8 5.44 33.04 42.98
C GLN A 8 5.59 31.52 42.85
N GLY A 9 6.81 31.01 42.62
CA GLY A 9 7.05 29.59 42.36
C GLY A 9 8.49 29.20 42.66
N GLY A 10 8.94 29.42 43.90
CA GLY A 10 10.21 28.91 44.38
C GLY A 10 9.99 27.70 45.28
N GLY A 11 10.43 26.52 44.84
CA GLY A 11 10.46 25.31 45.67
C GLY A 11 11.84 25.12 46.30
N PHE A 12 11.90 24.69 47.56
CA PHE A 12 13.14 24.16 48.14
C PHE A 12 13.29 22.72 47.67
N PHE A 13 14.34 22.44 46.90
CA PHE A 13 14.64 21.10 46.47
C PHE A 13 15.61 20.44 47.46
N PRO A 14 15.35 19.19 47.89
CA PRO A 14 16.27 18.47 48.76
C PRO A 14 17.59 18.26 48.01
N VAL A 15 18.68 18.74 48.61
CA VAL A 15 20.03 18.51 48.10
C VAL A 15 20.58 17.24 48.72
N LYS A 16 21.21 16.38 47.92
CA LYS A 16 21.87 15.16 48.42
C LYS A 16 23.37 15.37 48.36
N ASN A 17 24.01 15.31 49.53
CA ASN A 17 25.47 15.33 49.59
C ASN A 17 26.02 14.16 48.77
N LYS A 18 26.83 14.48 47.77
CA LYS A 18 27.56 13.51 46.97
C LYS A 18 28.85 13.12 47.70
N ASP A 19 29.48 14.10 48.37
CA ASP A 19 30.64 13.93 49.24
C ASP A 19 30.72 15.07 50.27
N ASN A 20 31.81 15.16 51.02
CA ASN A 20 32.02 16.17 52.07
C ASN A 20 32.10 17.62 51.53
N THR A 21 32.22 17.80 50.22
CA THR A 21 32.47 19.10 49.56
C THR A 21 31.48 19.39 48.42
N SER A 22 30.57 18.48 48.10
CA SER A 22 29.67 18.62 46.97
C SER A 22 28.28 18.06 47.23
N THR A 23 27.29 18.67 46.58
CA THR A 23 25.89 18.27 46.65
C THR A 23 25.29 18.21 45.26
N VAL A 24 24.29 17.34 45.08
CA VAL A 24 23.56 17.21 43.80
C VAL A 24 22.13 17.67 44.01
N LEU A 25 21.69 18.52 43.08
CA LEU A 25 20.32 19.01 42.96
C LEU A 25 19.69 18.37 41.73
N TYR A 26 18.54 17.72 41.91
CA TYR A 26 17.70 17.25 40.82
C TYR A 26 16.45 18.13 40.75
N ALA A 27 16.24 18.79 39.62
CA ALA A 27 15.06 19.60 39.35
C ALA A 27 14.41 19.11 38.04
N PRO A 28 13.18 18.58 38.06
CA PRO A 28 12.47 18.21 36.84
C PRO A 28 12.09 19.49 36.07
N ILE A 29 12.44 19.53 34.79
CA ILE A 29 12.11 20.63 33.87
C ILE A 29 11.22 20.04 32.79
N ASN A 30 9.92 20.29 32.89
CA ASN A 30 8.92 19.72 31.99
C ASN A 30 8.30 20.76 31.04
N GLN A 31 8.85 21.99 31.01
CA GLN A 31 8.35 23.09 30.18
C GLN A 31 9.53 23.94 29.69
N THR A 32 9.39 24.55 28.51
CA THR A 32 10.37 25.52 28.01
C THR A 32 10.26 26.82 28.80
N GLY A 33 11.39 27.39 29.20
CA GLY A 33 11.40 28.66 29.94
C GLY A 33 12.78 29.07 30.42
N THR A 34 12.84 30.19 31.14
CA THR A 34 14.05 30.66 31.82
C THR A 34 14.02 30.22 33.28
N TYR A 35 15.04 29.47 33.70
CA TYR A 35 15.21 28.99 35.07
C TYR A 35 16.37 29.72 35.75
N THR A 36 16.19 30.10 37.02
CA THR A 36 17.23 30.74 37.83
C THR A 36 17.59 29.85 39.01
N LEU A 37 18.87 29.51 39.14
CA LEU A 37 19.41 28.83 40.32
C LEU A 37 20.04 29.86 41.25
N MET A 38 19.48 30.01 42.45
CA MET A 38 20.05 30.83 43.52
C MET A 38 20.76 29.92 44.53
N VAL A 39 22.08 30.08 44.68
CA VAL A 39 22.89 29.30 45.62
C VAL A 39 23.39 30.22 46.72
N HIS A 40 23.22 29.79 47.98
CA HIS A 40 23.75 30.49 49.15
C HIS A 40 24.61 29.50 49.95
N SER A 41 25.87 29.87 50.22
CA SER A 41 26.79 29.10 51.06
C SER A 41 27.21 29.95 52.25
N THR A 42 27.33 29.32 53.42
CA THR A 42 27.90 29.93 54.63
C THR A 42 29.36 29.53 54.74
N LEU A 43 30.27 30.51 54.83
CA LEU A 43 31.71 30.28 55.03
C LEU A 43 31.95 29.47 56.29
N PHE A 44 32.80 28.45 56.22
CA PHE A 44 33.14 27.63 57.38
C PHE A 44 34.50 28.08 57.95
N ASP A 45 34.63 28.10 59.29
CA ASP A 45 35.89 28.40 60.01
C ASP A 45 36.41 29.86 59.95
N GLY A 46 35.79 30.76 59.18
CA GLY A 46 36.07 32.21 59.23
C GLY A 46 37.49 32.64 58.82
N LYS A 47 38.28 31.72 58.24
CA LYS A 47 39.65 31.97 57.79
C LYS A 47 39.73 32.74 56.47
N ALA A 48 38.62 32.84 55.74
CA ALA A 48 38.49 33.60 54.51
C ALA A 48 37.15 34.35 54.47
N ILE A 49 37.11 35.47 53.74
CA ILE A 49 35.89 36.24 53.47
C ILE A 49 35.13 35.74 52.23
N THR A 50 35.73 34.80 51.48
CA THR A 50 35.16 34.21 50.26
C THR A 50 35.65 32.76 50.11
N GLU A 51 34.79 31.90 49.59
CA GLU A 51 35.12 30.54 49.15
C GLU A 51 34.68 30.38 47.70
N SER A 52 35.52 29.72 46.89
CA SER A 52 35.18 29.44 45.49
C SER A 52 34.11 28.34 45.42
N ILE A 53 33.04 28.61 44.70
CA ILE A 53 32.02 27.61 44.37
C ILE A 53 32.12 27.24 42.89
N SER A 54 32.01 25.94 42.59
CA SER A 54 31.91 25.44 41.22
C SER A 54 30.54 24.83 41.00
N VAL A 55 29.86 25.28 39.95
CA VAL A 55 28.54 24.76 39.56
C VAL A 55 28.68 24.07 38.22
N SER A 56 28.28 22.81 38.16
CA SER A 56 28.21 22.03 36.92
C SER A 56 26.76 21.64 36.67
N ALA A 57 26.22 22.06 35.54
CA ALA A 57 24.90 21.64 35.09
C ALA A 57 25.04 20.50 34.07
N ARG A 58 24.28 19.43 34.26
CA ARG A 58 24.14 18.35 33.29
C ARG A 58 22.67 18.21 32.93
N PHE A 59 22.35 18.53 31.68
CA PHE A 59 21.01 18.36 31.14
C PHE A 59 20.90 16.96 30.54
N THR A 60 19.90 16.19 30.99
CA THR A 60 19.44 15.00 30.27
C THR A 60 18.28 15.45 29.40
N THR A 61 18.58 15.89 28.19
CA THR A 61 17.55 16.25 27.21
C THR A 61 16.97 14.97 26.63
N ILE A 62 15.67 14.78 26.79
CA ILE A 62 14.85 14.16 25.74
C ILE A 62 14.52 15.35 24.84
N ILE A 63 15.05 15.40 23.62
CA ILE A 63 14.67 16.46 22.69
C ILE A 63 13.17 16.27 22.48
N PRO A 64 12.33 17.32 22.64
CA PRO A 64 10.92 17.19 22.32
C PRO A 64 10.80 16.71 20.88
N ASP A 65 10.24 15.53 20.69
CA ASP A 65 9.90 15.05 19.36
C ASP A 65 8.58 15.71 18.96
N ASP A 66 8.63 16.48 17.89
CA ASP A 66 7.51 17.23 17.34
C ASP A 66 7.09 16.71 15.96
N LYS A 67 7.69 15.61 15.49
CA LYS A 67 7.39 15.02 14.19
C LYS A 67 6.34 13.93 14.35
N GLU A 68 5.21 14.13 13.69
CA GLU A 68 4.20 13.10 13.56
C GLU A 68 4.69 11.92 12.69
N PRO A 69 4.21 10.68 12.95
CA PRO A 69 4.52 9.53 12.12
C PRO A 69 4.10 9.72 10.66
N LYS A 70 4.94 9.29 9.71
CA LYS A 70 4.60 9.35 8.29
C LYS A 70 4.08 8.02 7.76
N ILE A 71 2.80 8.00 7.38
CA ILE A 71 2.15 6.83 6.77
C ILE A 71 2.27 6.92 5.23
N ILE A 72 2.70 5.83 4.59
CA ILE A 72 2.86 5.71 3.15
C ILE A 72 2.23 4.39 2.70
N LEU A 73 1.27 4.48 1.77
CA LEU A 73 0.75 3.34 1.05
C LEU A 73 0.49 3.76 -0.40
N THR A 74 1.01 2.97 -1.35
CA THR A 74 0.70 3.13 -2.77
C THR A 74 -0.15 1.95 -3.20
N ILE A 75 -1.42 2.21 -3.49
CA ILE A 75 -2.39 1.21 -3.91
C ILE A 75 -3.17 1.75 -5.11
N PRO A 76 -3.38 0.97 -6.18
CA PRO A 76 -4.20 1.40 -7.30
C PRO A 76 -5.69 1.36 -6.92
N GLU A 77 -6.52 2.07 -7.68
CA GLU A 77 -7.97 2.14 -7.46
C GLU A 77 -8.65 0.75 -7.54
N ASN A 78 -8.11 -0.15 -8.37
CA ASN A 78 -8.64 -1.50 -8.56
C ASN A 78 -7.52 -2.53 -8.37
N ILE A 79 -7.76 -3.52 -7.51
CA ILE A 79 -6.86 -4.63 -7.22
C ILE A 79 -7.58 -5.97 -7.33
N ASN A 80 -6.85 -7.05 -7.60
CA ASN A 80 -7.37 -8.41 -7.43
C ASN A 80 -7.12 -8.91 -5.99
N LYS A 81 -7.74 -10.03 -5.61
CA LYS A 81 -7.58 -10.62 -4.26
C LYS A 81 -6.16 -11.07 -3.92
N THR A 82 -5.30 -11.24 -4.92
CA THR A 82 -3.90 -11.66 -4.74
C THR A 82 -2.93 -10.49 -4.58
N HIS A 83 -3.42 -9.24 -4.73
CA HIS A 83 -2.61 -8.05 -4.54
C HIS A 83 -2.17 -7.92 -3.08
N VAL A 84 -0.87 -7.66 -2.87
CA VAL A 84 -0.29 -7.51 -1.54
C VAL A 84 -0.37 -6.05 -1.11
N ILE A 85 -1.13 -5.76 -0.06
CA ILE A 85 -1.23 -4.42 0.55
C ILE A 85 -0.28 -4.36 1.74
N SER A 86 0.82 -3.61 1.63
CA SER A 86 1.82 -3.46 2.69
C SER A 86 2.09 -1.98 2.97
N PRO A 87 1.43 -1.39 3.98
CA PRO A 87 1.68 -0.01 4.40
C PRO A 87 3.07 0.14 5.04
N GLN A 88 3.66 1.33 4.87
CA GLN A 88 4.91 1.72 5.55
C GLN A 88 4.65 2.89 6.49
N ILE A 89 5.22 2.81 7.68
CA ILE A 89 5.18 3.87 8.69
C ILE A 89 6.62 4.25 8.99
N ILE A 90 6.94 5.54 8.83
CA ILE A 90 8.28 6.08 9.06
C ILE A 90 8.20 7.02 10.25
N ASP A 91 8.88 6.62 11.34
CA ASP A 91 9.00 7.37 12.58
C ASP A 91 10.22 6.85 13.37
N GLU A 92 10.94 7.72 14.10
CA GLU A 92 12.12 7.31 14.90
C GLU A 92 11.71 6.68 16.25
N ASN A 93 10.56 7.06 16.77
CA ASN A 93 10.06 6.78 18.10
C ASN A 93 8.62 6.21 18.09
N LEU A 94 8.29 5.39 17.09
CA LEU A 94 6.96 4.78 16.95
C LEU A 94 6.62 3.94 18.19
N ASP A 95 5.44 4.17 18.78
CA ASP A 95 4.91 3.33 19.86
C ASP A 95 4.03 2.22 19.28
N PHE A 96 2.99 2.59 18.53
CA PHE A 96 2.09 1.61 17.92
C PHE A 96 1.43 2.12 16.63
N ALA A 97 0.91 1.16 15.88
CA ALA A 97 0.04 1.40 14.73
C ALA A 97 -1.16 0.47 14.76
N LYS A 98 -2.32 0.97 14.33
CA LYS A 98 -3.57 0.23 14.20
C LYS A 98 -4.10 0.35 12.79
N TYR A 99 -4.73 -0.72 12.32
CA TYR A 99 -5.23 -0.84 10.97
C TYR A 99 -6.70 -1.20 11.03
N TYR A 100 -7.53 -0.48 10.29
CA TYR A 100 -8.96 -0.69 10.22
C TYR A 100 -9.36 -0.89 8.77
N LEU A 101 -9.92 -2.06 8.45
CA LEU A 101 -10.53 -2.32 7.15
C LEU A 101 -12.04 -2.22 7.32
N ASP A 102 -12.68 -1.30 6.60
CA ASP A 102 -14.12 -1.03 6.68
C ASP A 102 -14.61 -0.81 8.12
N ASN A 103 -13.86 -0.01 8.89
CA ASN A 103 -14.08 0.27 10.32
C ASN A 103 -13.88 -0.92 11.27
N LYS A 104 -13.32 -2.04 10.80
CA LYS A 104 -12.98 -3.20 11.63
C LYS A 104 -11.47 -3.30 11.82
N GLU A 105 -11.04 -3.34 13.07
CA GLU A 105 -9.63 -3.52 13.41
C GLU A 105 -9.10 -4.88 12.87
N ILE A 106 -7.97 -4.82 12.18
CA ILE A 106 -7.26 -5.97 11.64
C ILE A 106 -5.79 -5.95 12.11
N GLN A 107 -5.18 -7.12 12.13
CA GLN A 107 -3.75 -7.26 12.35
C GLN A 107 -3.06 -7.57 11.03
N LEU A 108 -1.87 -7.01 10.82
CA LEU A 108 -1.04 -7.38 9.68
C LEU A 108 -0.41 -8.75 9.90
N ASN A 109 -0.18 -9.46 8.80
CA ASN A 109 0.60 -10.68 8.81
C ASN A 109 2.04 -10.38 9.27
N SER A 110 2.49 -11.03 10.34
CA SER A 110 3.80 -10.75 10.94
C SER A 110 4.99 -11.10 10.04
N SER A 111 4.81 -11.98 9.05
CA SER A 111 5.90 -12.40 8.15
C SER A 111 6.04 -11.48 6.93
N SER A 112 4.93 -10.98 6.39
CA SER A 112 4.91 -10.15 5.18
C SER A 112 4.62 -8.67 5.44
N ASN A 113 4.29 -8.28 6.67
CA ASN A 113 3.83 -6.94 7.04
C ASN A 113 2.74 -6.43 6.07
N SER A 114 1.77 -7.29 5.78
CA SER A 114 0.72 -7.04 4.80
C SER A 114 -0.65 -7.46 5.33
N ILE A 115 -1.70 -6.93 4.72
CA ILE A 115 -3.08 -7.36 4.98
C ILE A 115 -3.27 -8.77 4.40
N ASP A 116 -3.85 -9.68 5.20
CA ASP A 116 -4.20 -11.02 4.69
C ASP A 116 -5.36 -10.94 3.71
N SER A 117 -5.25 -11.67 2.60
CA SER A 117 -6.27 -11.69 1.54
C SER A 117 -7.64 -12.23 1.99
N GLU A 118 -7.69 -12.94 3.13
CA GLU A 118 -8.92 -13.43 3.74
C GLU A 118 -9.86 -12.30 4.19
N PHE A 119 -9.31 -11.11 4.49
CA PHE A 119 -10.08 -9.93 4.84
C PHE A 119 -10.61 -9.18 3.60
N LEU A 120 -10.11 -9.49 2.40
CA LEU A 120 -10.45 -8.80 1.15
C LEU A 120 -11.63 -9.50 0.45
N THR A 121 -12.82 -8.96 0.63
CA THR A 121 -14.00 -9.37 -0.14
C THR A 121 -14.06 -8.64 -1.48
N THR A 122 -14.95 -9.03 -2.39
CA THR A 122 -15.12 -8.30 -3.65
C THR A 122 -15.96 -7.05 -3.40
N GLY A 123 -15.53 -5.90 -3.90
CA GLY A 123 -16.24 -4.63 -3.71
C GLY A 123 -15.32 -3.48 -3.32
N SER A 124 -15.92 -2.38 -2.86
CA SER A 124 -15.21 -1.20 -2.39
C SER A 124 -14.80 -1.37 -0.93
N HIS A 125 -13.58 -0.96 -0.63
CA HIS A 125 -12.97 -1.08 0.68
C HIS A 125 -12.28 0.22 1.08
N GLU A 126 -12.29 0.47 2.39
CA GLU A 126 -11.58 1.59 3.00
C GLU A 126 -10.60 1.07 4.06
N LEU A 127 -9.33 1.39 3.89
CA LEU A 127 -8.28 1.10 4.85
C LEU A 127 -7.88 2.38 5.58
N GLU A 128 -8.19 2.46 6.86
CA GLU A 128 -7.71 3.49 7.77
C GLU A 128 -6.51 2.98 8.57
N ILE A 129 -5.48 3.80 8.67
CA ILE A 129 -4.25 3.54 9.40
C ILE A 129 -4.05 4.66 10.42
N PHE A 130 -3.95 4.27 11.69
CA PHE A 130 -3.66 5.16 12.81
C PHE A 130 -2.29 4.81 13.39
N ALA A 131 -1.41 5.79 13.55
CA ALA A 131 -0.09 5.63 14.13
C ALA A 131 0.16 6.68 15.22
N SER A 132 0.78 6.26 16.33
CA SER A 132 1.16 7.13 17.46
C SER A 132 2.61 6.85 17.83
N ASP A 133 3.37 7.91 18.06
CA ASP A 133 4.71 7.81 18.66
C ASP A 133 4.66 7.72 20.20
N ILE A 134 5.83 7.57 20.86
CA ILE A 134 5.94 7.47 22.32
C ILE A 134 5.68 8.79 23.08
N VAL A 135 5.65 9.94 22.37
CA VAL A 135 5.42 11.26 22.98
C VAL A 135 4.00 11.78 22.72
N GLY A 136 3.20 11.06 21.94
CA GLY A 136 1.79 11.34 21.64
C GLY A 136 1.56 12.16 20.38
N ASN A 137 2.50 12.20 19.43
CA ASN A 137 2.21 12.70 18.09
C ASN A 137 1.47 11.61 17.29
N ASP A 138 0.30 11.95 16.76
CA ASP A 138 -0.60 11.04 16.07
C ASP A 138 -0.68 11.34 14.58
N ALA A 139 -0.80 10.30 13.75
CA ALA A 139 -1.09 10.41 12.33
C ALA A 139 -2.19 9.44 11.91
N THR A 140 -3.12 9.91 11.09
CA THR A 140 -4.20 9.09 10.51
C THR A 140 -4.23 9.28 8.99
N GLN A 141 -4.33 8.17 8.25
CA GLN A 141 -4.56 8.21 6.80
C GLN A 141 -5.55 7.12 6.37
N THR A 142 -6.34 7.46 5.35
CA THR A 142 -7.38 6.60 4.80
C THR A 142 -7.14 6.37 3.31
N PHE A 143 -7.21 5.11 2.89
CA PHE A 143 -6.99 4.67 1.52
C PHE A 143 -8.21 3.91 1.01
N SER A 144 -8.78 4.37 -0.10
CA SER A 144 -9.92 3.71 -0.75
C SER A 144 -9.47 2.92 -1.97
N PHE A 145 -9.96 1.70 -2.11
CA PHE A 145 -9.67 0.83 -3.26
C PHE A 145 -10.83 -0.14 -3.51
N ASN A 146 -10.86 -0.74 -4.69
CA ASN A 146 -11.84 -1.75 -5.07
C ASN A 146 -11.16 -3.09 -5.33
N VAL A 147 -11.72 -4.16 -4.78
CA VAL A 147 -11.30 -5.53 -5.05
C VAL A 147 -12.20 -6.11 -6.14
N VAL A 148 -11.61 -6.44 -7.29
CA VAL A 148 -12.30 -7.04 -8.43
C VAL A 148 -12.10 -8.56 -8.47
N SER A 149 -13.13 -9.30 -8.87
CA SER A 149 -13.00 -10.73 -9.15
C SER A 149 -12.35 -10.94 -10.51
N GLU A 150 -11.36 -11.82 -10.60
CA GLU A 150 -10.86 -12.25 -11.90
C GLU A 150 -11.96 -13.04 -12.65
N PRO A 151 -12.10 -12.87 -13.98
CA PRO A 151 -13.05 -13.63 -14.76
C PRO A 151 -12.64 -15.12 -14.74
N SER A 152 -13.57 -16.00 -14.35
CA SER A 152 -13.34 -17.44 -14.38
C SER A 152 -12.98 -17.90 -15.80
N PRO A 153 -11.98 -18.78 -15.99
CA PRO A 153 -11.77 -19.40 -17.29
C PRO A 153 -13.00 -20.24 -17.66
N ILE A 154 -13.60 -19.94 -18.81
CA ILE A 154 -14.69 -20.76 -19.37
C ILE A 154 -14.11 -22.14 -19.66
N THR A 155 -14.48 -23.13 -18.86
CA THR A 155 -14.19 -24.54 -19.17
C THR A 155 -15.26 -25.01 -20.14
N VAL A 156 -14.93 -25.06 -21.43
CA VAL A 156 -15.79 -25.74 -22.41
C VAL A 156 -15.67 -27.22 -22.11
N VAL A 157 -16.61 -27.78 -21.34
CA VAL A 157 -16.73 -29.23 -21.19
C VAL A 157 -17.16 -29.76 -22.55
N PRO A 158 -16.38 -30.62 -23.23
CA PRO A 158 -16.88 -31.33 -24.40
C PRO A 158 -18.06 -32.17 -23.93
N SER A 159 -19.25 -31.90 -24.45
CA SER A 159 -20.38 -32.82 -24.28
C SER A 159 -19.95 -34.19 -24.81
N GLU A 160 -19.99 -35.22 -23.96
CA GLU A 160 -19.74 -36.62 -24.36
C GLU A 160 -20.64 -37.01 -25.55
N PRO A 161 -20.18 -37.87 -26.47
CA PRO A 161 -21.01 -38.32 -27.58
C PRO A 161 -22.17 -39.15 -27.03
N VAL A 162 -23.40 -38.74 -27.34
CA VAL A 162 -24.61 -39.52 -27.08
C VAL A 162 -24.50 -40.82 -27.87
N ALA A 163 -24.58 -41.95 -27.17
CA ALA A 163 -24.63 -43.27 -27.77
C ALA A 163 -25.89 -43.41 -28.66
N GLU A 164 -25.65 -43.73 -29.93
CA GLU A 164 -26.65 -43.99 -30.95
C GLU A 164 -27.37 -45.32 -30.64
N GLN A 165 -28.68 -45.28 -30.41
CA GLN A 165 -29.51 -46.49 -30.35
C GLN A 165 -30.04 -46.80 -31.76
N GLU A 166 -29.77 -48.03 -32.21
CA GLU A 166 -30.32 -48.59 -33.46
C GLU A 166 -31.82 -48.87 -33.32
N GLU A 167 -32.63 -48.43 -34.29
CA GLU A 167 -33.92 -49.06 -34.58
C GLU A 167 -34.19 -49.03 -36.09
N GLN A 168 -34.46 -50.21 -36.67
CA GLN A 168 -34.70 -50.45 -38.10
C GLN A 168 -36.20 -50.45 -38.47
N LYS A 169 -36.44 -50.22 -39.79
CA LYS A 169 -37.61 -50.57 -40.66
C LYS A 169 -38.76 -49.53 -40.76
N GLU A 170 -39.34 -49.18 -41.92
CA GLU A 170 -39.27 -49.68 -43.31
C GLU A 170 -39.96 -48.69 -44.28
N ASP A 171 -39.33 -48.49 -45.46
CA ASP A 171 -39.79 -48.11 -46.82
C ASP A 171 -40.82 -47.00 -47.11
N GLN A 172 -40.38 -45.99 -47.88
CA GLN A 172 -40.75 -45.85 -49.31
C GLN A 172 -39.65 -45.07 -50.09
N ASN A 173 -38.98 -45.77 -51.02
CA ASN A 173 -38.45 -45.33 -52.33
C ASN A 173 -38.51 -43.82 -52.69
N ILE A 174 -37.55 -43.16 -53.38
CA ILE A 174 -36.32 -43.51 -54.12
C ILE A 174 -35.86 -42.16 -54.78
N TYR A 175 -34.61 -41.70 -54.69
CA TYR A 175 -33.58 -41.61 -55.75
C TYR A 175 -32.47 -40.67 -55.20
N LEU A 176 -31.30 -41.19 -54.84
CA LEU A 176 -30.07 -41.31 -55.65
C LEU A 176 -29.32 -39.98 -55.89
N VAL A 177 -28.28 -39.75 -55.06
CA VAL A 177 -26.83 -39.51 -55.37
C VAL A 177 -26.56 -38.54 -56.54
N ILE A 178 -25.69 -37.52 -56.41
CA ILE A 178 -24.23 -37.66 -56.63
C ILE A 178 -23.47 -36.53 -55.91
N GLY A 179 -22.58 -36.92 -54.99
CA GLY A 179 -21.46 -36.09 -54.56
C GLY A 179 -20.37 -36.10 -55.63
N ILE A 180 -20.01 -34.91 -56.12
CA ILE A 180 -18.91 -34.74 -57.07
C ILE A 180 -17.62 -34.55 -56.28
N VAL A 181 -16.78 -35.57 -56.37
CA VAL A 181 -15.34 -35.54 -56.09
C VAL A 181 -14.70 -34.54 -57.05
N ILE A 182 -14.17 -33.43 -56.54
CA ILE A 182 -13.38 -32.48 -57.35
C ILE A 182 -11.95 -33.01 -57.41
N GLY A 183 -11.68 -33.75 -58.49
CA GLY A 183 -10.37 -33.96 -59.08
C GLY A 183 -10.45 -33.63 -60.56
N ILE A 184 -10.06 -32.40 -60.92
CA ILE A 184 -9.65 -31.93 -62.26
C ILE A 184 -10.71 -31.88 -63.37
N ALA A 185 -10.76 -30.70 -63.99
CA ALA A 185 -11.21 -30.38 -65.36
C ALA A 185 -12.70 -30.08 -65.65
N ILE A 186 -12.92 -28.77 -65.88
CA ILE A 186 -13.73 -28.16 -66.95
C ILE A 186 -15.23 -28.07 -66.74
N GLY A 187 -15.70 -26.81 -66.81
CA GLY A 187 -16.89 -26.50 -67.60
C GLY A 187 -18.01 -25.82 -66.84
N VAL A 188 -17.73 -24.69 -66.20
CA VAL A 188 -18.78 -23.71 -65.88
C VAL A 188 -19.49 -23.33 -67.18
N THR A 189 -20.78 -23.59 -67.16
CA THR A 189 -21.85 -23.07 -68.00
C THR A 189 -21.59 -21.67 -68.55
N SER A 190 -21.68 -21.48 -69.87
CA SER A 190 -22.74 -20.63 -70.44
C SER A 190 -22.66 -20.56 -71.96
N ILE A 191 -23.85 -20.71 -72.53
CA ILE A 191 -24.27 -20.40 -73.90
C ILE A 191 -23.71 -19.04 -74.33
N PHE A 192 -23.07 -18.98 -75.51
CA PHE A 192 -22.82 -17.72 -76.20
C PHE A 192 -23.40 -17.74 -77.62
N LEU A 193 -24.03 -16.62 -77.96
CA LEU A 193 -25.00 -16.43 -79.02
C LEU A 193 -24.40 -16.26 -80.43
N ALA A 194 -25.26 -16.63 -81.37
CA ALA A 194 -25.56 -15.97 -82.64
C ALA A 194 -24.53 -15.97 -83.79
N THR A 195 -25.13 -16.15 -84.97
CA THR A 195 -24.53 -16.52 -86.24
C THR A 195 -23.99 -15.35 -87.05
N LYS A 196 -22.95 -15.67 -87.83
CA LYS A 196 -22.77 -15.43 -89.28
C LYS A 196 -21.76 -14.33 -89.72
N LYS A 197 -20.71 -14.84 -90.41
CA LYS A 197 -20.21 -14.44 -91.77
C LYS A 197 -19.44 -13.09 -91.87
N ILE A 198 -18.32 -12.90 -92.58
CA ILE A 198 -17.58 -13.55 -93.70
C ILE A 198 -16.08 -13.18 -93.62
N ARG A 199 -15.21 -14.09 -94.14
CA ARG A 199 -13.85 -13.95 -94.75
C ARG A 199 -13.31 -12.50 -94.96
N THR A 200 -12.01 -12.23 -94.83
CA THR A 200 -10.91 -12.73 -95.70
C THR A 200 -9.51 -12.58 -95.08
N SER A 201 -8.62 -13.47 -95.51
CA SER A 201 -7.20 -13.70 -95.17
C SER A 201 -6.23 -12.61 -95.73
N PRO A 202 -4.89 -12.78 -95.70
CA PRO A 202 -3.93 -12.57 -94.61
C PRO A 202 -2.81 -11.54 -94.99
N LYS A 203 -1.79 -11.34 -94.13
CA LYS A 203 -0.33 -11.46 -94.43
C LYS A 203 0.59 -10.38 -93.83
N SER A 204 1.76 -10.88 -93.38
CA SER A 204 3.11 -10.27 -93.15
C SER A 204 3.26 -9.21 -92.05
N GLU A 205 4.09 -9.39 -91.02
CA GLU A 205 5.56 -9.57 -90.93
C GLU A 205 6.26 -8.23 -90.59
N GLN A 206 7.27 -8.34 -89.72
CA GLN A 206 8.36 -7.39 -89.38
C GLN A 206 8.23 -6.54 -88.11
N ASP A 207 9.01 -6.99 -87.10
CA ASP A 207 10.11 -6.27 -86.44
C ASP A 207 9.98 -4.75 -86.26
N LEU A 208 9.92 -4.33 -84.99
CA LEU A 208 11.04 -3.64 -84.34
C LEU A 208 10.99 -3.83 -82.81
#